data_AF-A0A1I3R353-F1
#
_entry.id   AF-A0A1I3R353-F1
#
_cell.length_a   1.000
_cell.length_b   1.000
_cell.length_c   1.000
_cell.angle_alpha   90.00
_cell.angle_beta   90.00
_cell.angle_gamma   90.00
#
_symmetry.space_group_name_H-M   'P 1'
#
loop_
_entity.id
_entity.type
_entity.pdbx_description
1 polymer ?
#
loop_
_entity_poly.entity_id
_entity_poly.type
_entity_poly.pdbx_seq_one_letter_code
_entity_poly.pdbx_strand_id
1 'polypeptide(L)'
;MTFLEQEAHRVELNSNERGGLGDGKLTFGGGGPISIQLSMMNRLPNGESGYPLGPVHARSEKGKSFTLHGCKVYGHAIYADYLIAGDVPDAEFQRIDIRYSDISEWFLQWRTIDGVVGEKLTWSGLPQKISADFDDANRRFHLTTEYVGYVGHNGKDHVLHEYIEFAIRPASGRLTAQDAKEKAMEFACLLSILIAQPVSILAVTVQTQAGRNFALYFPTFRPVVRDTSINDFLRDCFTQKHWLDAYWESVIQKYFQSAHRKIRWMRLAGMQRYEGFWEYKTLGYVSLLDSYVSHNLLKKIVVPPRAKSMSKLQDALNGVSPRLDSRMLTDVLDAVRQAFSHLQEATFPEKYATAIASTDADIVKIINITGENFRLIKKVRDKIAHGDAIELKEAEFQQIHIVVTRIELLLTYWAYVDFGLSKGDFLKGLKSPFNRLRRLAQVDEKHLARVTDAAAFFALDADGFGHLSSYSGSGVFACFTEGPNREITFSEHYTQMHKDWHMGHHKGVFTADQIFGVSPDVVRHVSHMYVECEGKALEFHSAYIFDESKLAAACPASVPVVKVEAPERGGANEF
;
A
#
# COMPACT_ATOMS: atom_id res chain seq x y z
N MET A 1 -1.03 -26.03 -15.20
CA MET A 1 -0.27 -25.93 -13.94
C MET A 1 -0.47 -24.54 -13.42
N THR A 2 -0.96 -24.40 -12.19
CA THR A 2 -1.16 -23.09 -11.53
C THR A 2 -0.42 -23.10 -10.21
N PHE A 3 -0.07 -21.92 -9.70
CA PHE A 3 0.58 -21.76 -8.40
C PHE A 3 -0.41 -21.88 -7.22
N LEU A 4 -1.72 -21.85 -7.50
CA LEU A 4 -2.79 -21.80 -6.50
C LEU A 4 -3.01 -23.13 -5.78
N GLU A 5 -3.07 -24.21 -6.54
CA GLU A 5 -3.45 -25.52 -6.02
C GLU A 5 -2.23 -26.39 -5.79
N GLN A 6 -2.26 -27.19 -4.74
CA GLN A 6 -1.26 -28.23 -4.54
C GLN A 6 -1.61 -29.42 -5.45
N GLU A 7 -0.68 -29.80 -6.32
CA GLU A 7 -0.78 -30.96 -7.18
C GLU A 7 0.04 -32.12 -6.61
N ALA A 8 -0.45 -33.35 -6.82
CA ALA A 8 0.24 -34.57 -6.44
C ALA A 8 0.13 -35.62 -7.55
N HIS A 9 1.28 -36.19 -7.95
CA HIS A 9 1.38 -37.17 -9.03
C HIS A 9 2.22 -38.37 -8.58
N ARG A 10 1.76 -39.58 -8.84
CA ARG A 10 2.64 -40.76 -8.82
C ARG A 10 3.48 -40.74 -10.08
N VAL A 11 4.79 -40.91 -9.93
CA VAL A 11 5.76 -40.73 -11.03
C VAL A 11 6.85 -41.78 -11.00
N GLU A 12 7.28 -42.18 -12.20
CA GLU A 12 8.54 -42.88 -12.43
C GLU A 12 9.64 -41.85 -12.69
N LEU A 13 10.82 -42.09 -12.14
CA LEU A 13 11.93 -41.15 -12.08
C LEU A 13 13.15 -41.68 -12.82
N ASN A 14 13.75 -40.81 -13.62
CA ASN A 14 14.99 -41.09 -14.34
C ASN A 14 15.93 -39.88 -14.26
N SER A 15 17.23 -40.12 -14.17
CA SER A 15 18.26 -39.10 -14.31
C SER A 15 19.22 -39.48 -15.41
N ASN A 16 19.56 -38.52 -16.27
CA ASN A 16 20.51 -38.76 -17.36
C ASN A 16 21.89 -39.20 -16.85
N GLU A 17 22.25 -38.81 -15.63
CA GLU A 17 23.55 -39.13 -15.02
C GLU A 17 23.55 -40.46 -14.27
N ARG A 18 22.40 -40.88 -13.74
CA ARG A 18 22.29 -42.01 -12.79
C ARG A 18 21.34 -43.12 -13.23
N GLY A 19 20.67 -42.96 -14.37
CA GLY A 19 19.65 -43.89 -14.84
C GLY A 19 18.38 -43.84 -13.98
N GLY A 20 17.67 -44.97 -13.94
CA GLY A 20 16.41 -45.10 -13.21
C GLY A 20 16.57 -44.88 -11.71
N LEU A 21 15.80 -43.94 -11.16
CA LEU A 21 15.78 -43.59 -9.74
C LEU A 21 14.61 -44.26 -8.99
N GLY A 22 13.78 -45.02 -9.71
CA GLY A 22 12.60 -45.72 -9.19
C GLY A 22 11.34 -44.86 -9.25
N ASP A 23 10.37 -45.21 -8.41
CA ASP A 23 9.05 -44.59 -8.29
C ASP A 23 8.90 -43.71 -7.04
N GLY A 24 8.01 -42.72 -7.12
CA GLY A 24 7.69 -41.84 -6.01
C GLY A 24 6.42 -41.01 -6.20
N LYS A 25 6.10 -40.21 -5.18
CA LYS A 25 5.01 -39.23 -5.20
C LYS A 25 5.59 -37.83 -5.30
N LEU A 26 5.44 -37.20 -6.47
CA LEU A 26 5.76 -35.81 -6.73
C LEU A 26 4.65 -34.91 -6.17
N THR A 27 5.02 -33.89 -5.39
CA THR A 27 4.13 -32.85 -4.87
C THR A 27 4.73 -31.47 -5.12
N PHE A 28 3.89 -30.53 -5.56
CA PHE A 28 4.24 -29.12 -5.79
C PHE A 28 2.96 -28.27 -5.80
N GLY A 29 3.08 -26.93 -5.86
CA GLY A 29 1.93 -26.03 -5.91
C GLY A 29 1.53 -25.45 -4.55
N GLY A 30 0.56 -24.54 -4.52
CA GLY A 30 0.11 -23.85 -3.30
C GLY A 30 1.18 -22.99 -2.61
N GLY A 31 2.24 -22.59 -3.32
CA GLY A 31 3.44 -21.96 -2.76
C GLY A 31 4.41 -22.91 -2.03
N GLY A 32 4.10 -24.20 -1.95
CA GLY A 32 4.92 -25.19 -1.25
C GLY A 32 6.25 -25.54 -1.94
N PRO A 33 7.14 -26.27 -1.25
CA PRO A 33 8.33 -26.83 -1.88
C PRO A 33 7.97 -27.87 -2.95
N ILE A 34 8.84 -28.04 -3.94
CA ILE A 34 8.77 -29.17 -4.87
C ILE A 34 9.47 -30.35 -4.20
N SER A 35 8.75 -31.43 -4.00
CA SER A 35 9.30 -32.63 -3.39
C SER A 35 8.80 -33.90 -4.05
N ILE A 36 9.63 -34.93 -4.03
CA ILE A 36 9.30 -36.29 -4.43
C ILE A 36 9.57 -37.18 -3.23
N GLN A 37 8.53 -37.81 -2.71
CA GLN A 37 8.68 -38.87 -1.71
C GLN A 37 8.91 -40.20 -2.44
N LEU A 38 10.09 -40.78 -2.26
CA LEU A 38 10.47 -42.06 -2.87
C LEU A 38 9.80 -43.23 -2.14
N SER A 39 9.54 -44.30 -2.89
CA SER A 39 9.11 -45.58 -2.32
C SER A 39 10.21 -46.17 -1.42
N MET A 40 9.84 -46.88 -0.34
CA MET A 40 10.79 -47.40 0.66
C MET A 40 11.82 -48.38 0.08
N MET A 41 11.57 -48.93 -1.10
CA MET A 41 12.47 -49.83 -1.82
C MET A 41 13.65 -49.10 -2.48
N ASN A 42 13.55 -47.79 -2.72
CA ASN A 42 14.56 -47.02 -3.45
C ASN A 42 15.59 -46.44 -2.47
N ARG A 43 16.78 -47.05 -2.42
CA ARG A 43 17.91 -46.62 -1.58
C ARG A 43 18.81 -45.67 -2.36
N LEU A 44 18.53 -44.37 -2.29
CA LEU A 44 19.55 -43.38 -2.61
C LEU A 44 20.56 -43.27 -1.45
N PRO A 45 21.82 -42.89 -1.72
CA PRO A 45 22.82 -42.72 -0.67
C PRO A 45 22.34 -41.71 0.39
N ASN A 46 22.31 -42.12 1.65
CA ASN A 46 22.00 -41.25 2.77
C ASN A 46 23.26 -40.49 3.22
N GLY A 47 23.22 -39.16 3.15
CA GLY A 47 24.19 -38.27 3.77
C GLY A 47 23.49 -37.15 4.53
N GLU A 48 24.10 -36.63 5.60
CA GLU A 48 23.57 -35.49 6.37
C GLU A 48 23.57 -34.18 5.58
N SER A 49 24.49 -34.05 4.61
CA SER A 49 24.47 -32.99 3.60
C SER A 49 23.79 -33.50 2.33
N GLY A 50 22.75 -32.79 1.88
CA GLY A 50 21.97 -33.19 0.72
C GLY A 50 22.85 -33.38 -0.53
N TYR A 51 22.70 -34.51 -1.20
CA TYR A 51 23.49 -34.84 -2.38
C TYR A 51 22.86 -34.22 -3.63
N PRO A 52 23.59 -33.43 -4.45
CA PRO A 52 23.05 -32.85 -5.67
C PRO A 52 22.79 -33.97 -6.69
N LEU A 53 21.54 -34.07 -7.15
CA LEU A 53 21.17 -34.84 -8.32
C LEU A 53 21.11 -33.83 -9.48
N GLY A 54 21.73 -34.12 -10.63
CA GLY A 54 21.46 -33.38 -11.85
C GLY A 54 19.96 -33.39 -12.23
N PRO A 55 19.58 -32.91 -13.43
CA PRO A 55 18.18 -32.89 -13.84
C PRO A 55 17.48 -34.25 -13.68
N VAL A 56 16.28 -34.23 -13.10
CA VAL A 56 15.43 -35.41 -12.91
C VAL A 56 14.22 -35.33 -13.80
N HIS A 57 14.01 -36.36 -14.60
CA HIS A 57 12.83 -36.51 -15.44
C HIS A 57 11.82 -37.39 -14.70
N ALA A 58 10.60 -36.88 -14.54
CA ALA A 58 9.50 -37.58 -13.90
C ALA A 58 8.37 -37.80 -14.93
N ARG A 59 7.84 -39.03 -15.00
CA ARG A 59 6.70 -39.35 -15.85
C ARG A 59 5.56 -39.90 -15.00
N SER A 60 4.41 -39.25 -15.06
CA SER A 60 3.21 -39.72 -14.36
C SER A 60 2.55 -40.90 -15.06
N GLU A 61 1.77 -41.68 -14.30
CA GLU A 61 0.93 -42.77 -14.83
C GLU A 61 -0.03 -42.30 -15.96
N LYS A 62 -0.42 -41.01 -15.93
CA LYS A 62 -1.29 -40.38 -16.95
C LYS A 62 -0.52 -39.86 -18.17
N GLY A 63 0.76 -40.18 -18.30
CA GLY A 63 1.62 -39.77 -19.42
C GLY A 63 2.12 -38.33 -19.37
N LYS A 64 1.80 -37.54 -18.33
CA LYS A 64 2.40 -36.20 -18.15
C LYS A 64 3.88 -36.33 -17.80
N SER A 65 4.73 -35.57 -18.49
CA SER A 65 6.16 -35.46 -18.20
C SER A 65 6.47 -34.19 -17.41
N PHE A 66 7.49 -34.27 -16.57
CA PHE A 66 8.05 -33.16 -15.82
C PHE A 66 9.58 -33.25 -15.83
N THR A 67 10.25 -32.10 -15.92
CA THR A 67 11.69 -31.99 -15.68
C THR A 67 11.94 -31.15 -14.44
N LEU A 68 12.66 -31.71 -13.48
CA LEU A 68 13.02 -31.05 -12.22
C LEU A 68 14.49 -30.64 -12.28
N HIS A 69 14.78 -29.41 -11.82
CA HIS A 69 16.11 -28.82 -11.81
C HIS A 69 16.53 -28.41 -10.40
N GLY A 70 17.84 -28.41 -10.14
CA GLY A 70 18.39 -28.12 -8.80
C GLY A 70 18.05 -29.19 -7.78
N CYS A 71 18.04 -30.46 -8.19
CA CYS A 71 17.58 -31.56 -7.34
C CYS A 71 18.58 -31.86 -6.22
N LYS A 72 18.07 -32.06 -5.00
CA LYS A 72 18.85 -32.46 -3.82
C LYS A 72 18.14 -33.59 -3.09
N VAL A 73 18.89 -34.63 -2.75
CA VAL A 73 18.38 -35.79 -2.01
C VAL A 73 18.55 -35.59 -0.51
N TYR A 74 17.49 -35.82 0.25
CA TYR A 74 17.47 -35.85 1.71
C TYR A 74 16.70 -37.07 2.18
N GLY A 75 17.42 -38.13 2.58
CA GLY A 75 16.82 -39.40 2.95
C GLY A 75 15.99 -39.99 1.80
N HIS A 76 14.70 -40.24 2.07
CA HIS A 76 13.74 -40.76 1.08
C HIS A 76 13.01 -39.67 0.29
N ALA A 77 13.52 -38.43 0.29
CA ALA A 77 12.92 -37.33 -0.45
C ALA A 77 13.92 -36.69 -1.42
N ILE A 78 13.44 -36.34 -2.62
CA ILE A 78 14.15 -35.46 -3.55
C ILE A 78 13.44 -34.11 -3.51
N TYR A 79 14.17 -33.04 -3.24
CA TYR A 79 13.68 -31.67 -3.36
C TYR A 79 14.24 -31.05 -4.62
N ALA A 80 13.46 -30.18 -5.27
CA ALA A 80 13.91 -29.44 -6.44
C ALA A 80 13.66 -27.94 -6.26
N ASP A 81 14.51 -27.14 -6.88
CA ASP A 81 14.35 -25.69 -6.90
C ASP A 81 13.30 -25.28 -7.96
N TYR A 82 13.21 -26.05 -9.05
CA TYR A 82 12.34 -25.78 -10.20
C TYR A 82 11.71 -27.04 -10.76
N LEU A 83 10.50 -26.87 -11.32
CA LEU A 83 9.79 -27.91 -12.05
C LEU A 83 9.21 -27.33 -13.33
N ILE A 84 9.47 -27.99 -14.45
CA ILE A 84 8.95 -27.64 -15.77
C ILE A 84 7.98 -28.73 -16.21
N ALA A 85 6.77 -28.34 -16.62
CA ALA A 85 5.75 -29.24 -17.15
C ALA A 85 6.07 -29.63 -18.61
N GLY A 86 6.94 -30.60 -18.79
CA GLY A 86 7.37 -31.11 -20.09
C GLY A 86 8.71 -31.81 -19.98
N ASP A 87 9.27 -32.19 -21.13
CA ASP A 87 10.64 -32.69 -21.23
C ASP A 87 11.55 -31.58 -21.76
N VAL A 88 12.28 -30.94 -20.85
CA VAL A 88 13.10 -29.75 -21.13
C VAL A 88 14.48 -29.94 -20.50
N PRO A 89 15.43 -30.54 -21.24
CA PRO A 89 16.76 -30.85 -20.69
C PRO A 89 17.56 -29.58 -20.37
N ASP A 90 17.47 -28.56 -21.20
CA ASP A 90 18.16 -27.28 -20.99
C ASP A 90 17.20 -26.23 -20.42
N ALA A 91 17.44 -25.78 -19.19
CA ALA A 91 16.65 -24.75 -18.52
C ALA A 91 16.98 -23.32 -19.00
N GLU A 92 17.05 -23.14 -20.33
CA GLU A 92 17.34 -21.88 -20.98
C GLU A 92 16.18 -21.42 -21.89
N PHE A 93 15.78 -20.17 -21.73
CA PHE A 93 14.55 -19.63 -22.31
C PHE A 93 14.81 -18.30 -23.04
N GLN A 94 13.99 -18.01 -24.05
CA GLN A 94 14.05 -16.72 -24.76
C GLN A 94 13.02 -15.70 -24.22
N ARG A 95 11.98 -16.19 -23.54
CA ARG A 95 10.87 -15.39 -23.04
C ARG A 95 10.28 -16.04 -21.79
N ILE A 96 9.83 -15.21 -20.86
CA ILE A 96 8.99 -15.61 -19.72
C ILE A 96 7.70 -14.81 -19.77
N ASP A 97 6.59 -15.48 -19.48
CA ASP A 97 5.25 -14.91 -19.44
C ASP A 97 4.66 -15.17 -18.06
N ILE A 98 4.28 -14.10 -17.36
CA ILE A 98 3.88 -14.18 -15.96
C ILE A 98 2.46 -13.66 -15.83
N ARG A 99 1.61 -14.44 -15.17
CA ARG A 99 0.25 -14.05 -14.80
C ARG A 99 0.17 -13.85 -13.29
N TYR A 100 -0.44 -12.74 -12.88
CA TYR A 100 -0.62 -12.37 -11.47
C TYR A 100 -2.10 -12.37 -11.05
N SER A 101 -2.35 -12.61 -9.76
CA SER A 101 -3.69 -12.55 -9.16
C SER A 101 -4.19 -11.12 -9.10
N ASP A 102 -5.47 -10.92 -9.41
CA ASP A 102 -6.21 -9.65 -9.31
C ASP A 102 -5.70 -8.50 -10.22
N ILE A 103 -4.48 -8.60 -10.74
CA ILE A 103 -3.88 -7.61 -11.65
C ILE A 103 -4.65 -7.51 -12.94
N SER A 104 -5.22 -8.60 -13.45
CA SER A 104 -6.06 -8.54 -14.65
C SER A 104 -7.31 -7.68 -14.44
N GLU A 105 -7.97 -7.81 -13.28
CA GLU A 105 -9.12 -6.97 -12.91
C GLU A 105 -8.71 -5.50 -12.77
N TRP A 106 -7.59 -5.24 -12.08
CA TRP A 106 -7.02 -3.91 -11.94
C TRP A 106 -6.62 -3.25 -13.28
N PHE A 107 -6.09 -4.03 -14.21
CA PHE A 107 -5.69 -3.57 -15.55
C PHE A 107 -6.90 -3.24 -16.43
N LEU A 108 -7.93 -4.09 -16.35
CA LEU A 108 -9.06 -4.11 -17.26
C LEU A 108 -10.27 -3.32 -16.73
N GLN A 109 -10.14 -2.63 -15.59
CA GLN A 109 -11.24 -1.97 -14.87
C GLN A 109 -12.10 -0.98 -15.70
N TRP A 110 -11.54 -0.36 -16.75
CA TRP A 110 -12.23 0.66 -17.56
C TRP A 110 -12.72 0.15 -18.91
N ARG A 111 -12.62 -1.15 -19.16
CA ARG A 111 -13.15 -1.73 -20.38
C ARG A 111 -14.66 -1.77 -20.35
N THR A 112 -15.25 -1.65 -21.52
CA THR A 112 -16.70 -1.79 -21.72
C THR A 112 -16.97 -2.85 -22.79
N ILE A 113 -18.14 -3.46 -22.70
CA ILE A 113 -18.61 -4.43 -23.69
C ILE A 113 -19.79 -3.79 -24.40
N ASP A 114 -19.62 -3.53 -25.68
CA ASP A 114 -20.62 -2.93 -26.56
C ASP A 114 -21.20 -3.99 -27.50
N GLY A 115 -22.50 -3.90 -27.80
CA GLY A 115 -23.15 -4.72 -28.81
C GLY A 115 -24.38 -5.47 -28.29
N VAL A 116 -24.78 -6.51 -29.02
CA VAL A 116 -26.01 -7.27 -28.77
C VAL A 116 -25.64 -8.72 -28.44
N VAL A 117 -26.06 -9.17 -27.24
CA VAL A 117 -25.86 -10.55 -26.79
C VAL A 117 -26.56 -11.50 -27.76
N GLY A 118 -25.82 -12.49 -28.27
CA GLY A 118 -26.30 -13.43 -29.29
C GLY A 118 -25.98 -13.05 -30.73
N GLU A 119 -25.51 -11.82 -30.98
CA GLU A 119 -25.09 -11.37 -32.31
C GLU A 119 -23.60 -11.05 -32.34
N LYS A 120 -23.20 -9.94 -31.69
CA LYS A 120 -21.82 -9.46 -31.66
C LYS A 120 -21.58 -8.63 -30.41
N LEU A 121 -20.53 -8.97 -29.68
CA LEU A 121 -19.99 -8.19 -28.59
C LEU A 121 -18.60 -7.68 -28.98
N THR A 122 -18.33 -6.42 -28.68
CA THR A 122 -17.07 -5.73 -28.97
C THR A 122 -16.54 -5.14 -27.67
N TRP A 123 -15.28 -5.41 -27.38
CA TRP A 123 -14.62 -4.80 -26.23
C TRP A 123 -14.05 -3.45 -26.63
N SER A 124 -14.42 -2.42 -25.89
CA SER A 124 -13.89 -1.06 -26.03
C SER A 124 -13.19 -0.66 -24.73
N GLY A 125 -12.37 0.39 -24.79
CA GLY A 125 -11.62 0.85 -23.61
C GLY A 125 -10.53 -0.11 -23.13
N LEU A 126 -9.96 -0.93 -24.03
CA LEU A 126 -8.83 -1.80 -23.66
C LEU A 126 -7.65 -0.94 -23.16
N PRO A 127 -7.02 -1.32 -22.05
CA PRO A 127 -5.94 -0.54 -21.45
C PRO A 127 -4.73 -0.47 -22.39
N GLN A 128 -4.04 0.67 -22.40
CA GLN A 128 -2.76 0.82 -23.08
C GLN A 128 -1.78 -0.27 -22.61
N LYS A 129 -1.12 -0.92 -23.56
CA LYS A 129 -0.06 -1.89 -23.27
C LYS A 129 1.12 -1.19 -22.60
N ILE A 130 1.69 -1.84 -21.59
CA ILE A 130 3.01 -1.49 -21.08
C ILE A 130 4.04 -2.01 -22.07
N SER A 131 5.03 -1.18 -22.37
CA SER A 131 6.24 -1.52 -23.09
C SER A 131 7.38 -0.75 -22.45
N ALA A 132 8.35 -1.44 -21.86
CA ALA A 132 9.41 -0.81 -21.09
C ALA A 132 10.71 -1.59 -21.19
N ASP A 133 11.82 -0.87 -21.38
CA ASP A 133 13.16 -1.42 -21.25
C ASP A 133 13.73 -1.12 -19.86
N PHE A 134 14.47 -2.06 -19.29
CA PHE A 134 15.15 -1.88 -18.02
C PHE A 134 16.43 -2.70 -17.92
N ASP A 135 17.35 -2.24 -17.09
CA ASP A 135 18.61 -2.93 -16.82
C ASP A 135 18.57 -3.62 -15.45
N ASP A 136 19.06 -4.85 -15.38
CA ASP A 136 19.30 -5.56 -14.13
C ASP A 136 20.58 -6.41 -14.23
N ALA A 137 21.45 -6.30 -13.23
CA ALA A 137 22.74 -7.00 -13.17
C ALA A 137 23.56 -6.91 -14.48
N ASN A 138 23.62 -5.72 -15.08
CA ASN A 138 24.30 -5.43 -16.36
C ASN A 138 23.70 -6.13 -17.59
N ARG A 139 22.47 -6.65 -17.50
CA ARG A 139 21.70 -7.18 -18.63
C ARG A 139 20.51 -6.28 -18.87
N ARG A 140 20.22 -6.01 -20.15
CA ARG A 140 19.02 -5.26 -20.56
C ARG A 140 17.88 -6.23 -20.84
N PHE A 141 16.69 -5.87 -20.39
CA PHE A 141 15.46 -6.61 -20.56
C PHE A 141 14.37 -5.72 -21.15
N HIS A 142 13.45 -6.35 -21.87
CA HIS A 142 12.26 -5.73 -22.44
C HIS A 142 11.02 -6.38 -21.82
N LEU A 143 10.16 -5.58 -21.21
CA LEU A 143 8.86 -5.97 -20.68
C LEU A 143 7.75 -5.48 -21.61
N THR A 144 6.79 -6.35 -21.89
CA THR A 144 5.51 -5.99 -22.52
C THR A 144 4.34 -6.62 -21.78
N THR A 145 3.18 -5.97 -21.79
CA THR A 145 1.93 -6.63 -21.37
C THR A 145 1.14 -7.11 -22.57
N GLU A 146 0.66 -8.35 -22.50
CA GLU A 146 -0.18 -8.96 -23.52
C GLU A 146 -1.57 -9.25 -22.96
N TYR A 147 -2.59 -8.90 -23.76
CA TYR A 147 -3.97 -9.24 -23.47
C TYR A 147 -4.28 -10.59 -24.09
N VAL A 148 -4.74 -11.53 -23.27
CA VAL A 148 -5.10 -12.88 -23.70
C VAL A 148 -6.59 -13.09 -23.42
N GLY A 149 -7.31 -13.51 -24.45
CA GLY A 149 -8.74 -13.81 -24.37
C GLY A 149 -9.06 -15.09 -25.13
N TYR A 150 -9.84 -15.98 -24.54
CA TYR A 150 -10.38 -17.15 -25.24
C TYR A 150 -11.78 -17.50 -24.73
N VAL A 151 -12.53 -18.24 -25.56
CA VAL A 151 -13.88 -18.70 -25.23
C VAL A 151 -13.83 -20.18 -24.84
N GLY A 152 -14.17 -20.46 -23.59
CA GLY A 152 -14.49 -21.78 -23.09
C GLY A 152 -15.96 -22.11 -23.34
N HIS A 153 -16.28 -23.40 -23.38
CA HIS A 153 -17.66 -23.89 -23.47
C HIS A 153 -17.97 -24.67 -22.20
N ASN A 154 -19.08 -24.34 -21.54
CA ASN A 154 -19.62 -25.09 -20.42
C ASN A 154 -21.06 -25.50 -20.74
N GLY A 155 -21.23 -26.65 -21.38
CA GLY A 155 -22.52 -27.07 -21.92
C GLY A 155 -22.96 -26.16 -23.07
N LYS A 156 -24.09 -25.46 -22.89
CA LYS A 156 -24.60 -24.46 -23.86
C LYS A 156 -24.06 -23.05 -23.61
N ASP A 157 -23.43 -22.82 -22.46
CA ASP A 157 -22.94 -21.51 -22.07
C ASP A 157 -21.54 -21.28 -22.64
N HIS A 158 -21.31 -20.04 -23.10
CA HIS A 158 -20.00 -19.56 -23.52
C HIS A 158 -19.39 -18.81 -22.35
N VAL A 159 -18.22 -19.27 -21.89
CA VAL A 159 -17.48 -18.63 -20.81
C VAL A 159 -16.28 -17.94 -21.42
N LEU A 160 -16.23 -16.62 -21.30
CA LEU A 160 -15.14 -15.84 -21.83
C LEU A 160 -14.06 -15.67 -20.75
N HIS A 161 -12.86 -16.14 -21.05
CA HIS A 161 -11.71 -16.08 -20.16
C HIS A 161 -10.74 -15.02 -20.64
N GLU A 162 -10.43 -14.05 -19.80
CA GLU A 162 -9.55 -12.94 -20.14
C GLU A 162 -8.55 -12.67 -19.02
N TYR A 163 -7.34 -12.28 -19.41
CA TYR A 163 -6.30 -11.88 -18.47
C TYR A 163 -5.18 -11.11 -19.16
N ILE A 164 -4.33 -10.50 -18.34
CA ILE A 164 -3.09 -9.86 -18.75
C ILE A 164 -1.89 -10.73 -18.36
N GLU A 165 -0.97 -10.90 -19.30
CA GLU A 165 0.35 -11.50 -19.05
C GLU A 165 1.45 -10.45 -19.15
N PHE A 166 2.47 -10.59 -18.31
CA PHE A 166 3.69 -9.81 -18.33
C PHE A 166 4.78 -10.62 -19.00
N ALA A 167 5.14 -10.20 -20.21
CA ALA A 167 6.09 -10.88 -21.09
C ALA A 167 7.46 -10.20 -21.01
N ILE A 168 8.48 -10.93 -20.58
CA ILE A 168 9.85 -10.43 -20.42
C ILE A 168 10.79 -11.17 -21.36
N ARG A 169 11.63 -10.42 -22.07
CA ARG A 169 12.68 -10.92 -22.95
C ARG A 169 14.01 -10.24 -22.61
N PRO A 170 15.14 -10.94 -22.64
CA PRO A 170 16.44 -10.27 -22.58
C PRO A 170 16.76 -9.62 -23.93
N ALA A 171 17.44 -8.48 -23.93
CA ALA A 171 17.93 -7.86 -25.17
C ALA A 171 19.04 -8.71 -25.83
N SER A 172 19.79 -9.45 -25.03
CA SER A 172 20.81 -10.40 -25.49
C SER A 172 20.96 -11.57 -24.51
N GLY A 173 21.40 -12.73 -25.02
CA GLY A 173 21.57 -13.94 -24.22
C GLY A 173 20.27 -14.70 -23.97
N ARG A 174 20.28 -15.57 -22.95
CA ARG A 174 19.15 -16.45 -22.58
C ARG A 174 18.72 -16.18 -21.14
N LEU A 175 17.48 -16.51 -20.82
CA LEU A 175 16.93 -16.50 -19.47
C LEU A 175 17.12 -17.88 -18.83
N THR A 176 17.50 -17.90 -17.57
CA THR A 176 17.54 -19.11 -16.75
C THR A 176 16.24 -19.30 -15.97
N ALA A 177 16.04 -20.48 -15.36
CA ALA A 177 14.93 -20.67 -14.41
C ALA A 177 15.03 -19.74 -13.18
N GLN A 178 16.26 -19.40 -12.76
CA GLN A 178 16.50 -18.40 -11.71
C GLN A 178 16.04 -17.01 -12.16
N ASP A 179 16.38 -16.59 -13.39
CA ASP A 179 15.91 -15.30 -13.94
C ASP A 179 14.38 -15.25 -13.93
N ALA A 180 13.72 -16.32 -14.36
CA ALA A 180 12.25 -16.42 -14.37
C ALA A 180 11.65 -16.23 -12.98
N LYS A 181 12.23 -16.91 -11.97
CA LYS A 181 11.82 -16.78 -10.57
C LYS A 181 12.04 -15.37 -10.04
N GLU A 182 13.23 -14.82 -10.21
CA GLU A 182 13.57 -13.49 -9.70
C GLU A 182 12.66 -12.42 -10.30
N LYS A 183 12.51 -12.41 -11.63
CA LYS A 183 11.67 -11.41 -12.31
C LYS A 183 10.21 -11.55 -11.93
N ALA A 184 9.68 -12.78 -11.88
CA ALA A 184 8.30 -13.00 -11.45
C ALA A 184 8.03 -12.48 -10.03
N MET A 185 8.97 -12.71 -9.09
CA MET A 185 8.86 -12.24 -7.71
C MET A 185 9.07 -10.73 -7.57
N GLU A 186 10.02 -10.16 -8.32
CA GLU A 186 10.31 -8.73 -8.30
C GLU A 186 9.15 -7.92 -8.87
N PHE A 187 8.50 -8.37 -9.94
CA PHE A 187 7.30 -7.72 -10.47
C PHE A 187 6.08 -7.91 -9.57
N ALA A 188 5.91 -9.09 -8.94
CA ALA A 188 4.89 -9.26 -7.90
C ALA A 188 5.08 -8.25 -6.76
N CYS A 189 6.32 -8.03 -6.33
CA CYS A 189 6.69 -7.06 -5.31
C CYS A 189 6.36 -5.62 -5.73
N LEU A 190 6.82 -5.19 -6.91
CA LEU A 190 6.52 -3.86 -7.47
C LEU A 190 5.01 -3.62 -7.52
N LEU A 191 4.26 -4.56 -8.12
CA LEU A 191 2.81 -4.44 -8.25
C LEU A 191 2.13 -4.39 -6.88
N SER A 192 2.56 -5.22 -5.92
CA SER A 192 1.97 -5.23 -4.57
C SER A 192 2.13 -3.90 -3.84
N ILE A 193 3.27 -3.23 -4.02
CA ILE A 193 3.51 -1.90 -3.43
C ILE A 193 2.68 -0.84 -4.15
N LEU A 194 2.61 -0.88 -5.49
CA LEU A 194 1.81 0.09 -6.28
C LEU A 194 0.31 0.01 -5.92
N ILE A 195 -0.26 -1.18 -5.77
CA ILE A 195 -1.69 -1.30 -5.41
C ILE A 195 -1.93 -1.35 -3.89
N ALA A 196 -0.87 -1.41 -3.08
CA ALA A 196 -0.90 -1.62 -1.62
C ALA A 196 -1.69 -2.88 -1.19
N GLN A 197 -1.62 -3.94 -1.98
CA GLN A 197 -2.29 -5.22 -1.76
C GLN A 197 -1.37 -6.37 -2.19
N PRO A 198 -1.43 -7.55 -1.56
CA PRO A 198 -0.56 -8.67 -1.91
C PRO A 198 -0.89 -9.26 -3.29
N VAL A 199 0.06 -9.23 -4.23
CA VAL A 199 -0.11 -9.75 -5.61
C VAL A 199 0.56 -11.10 -5.78
N SER A 200 -0.20 -12.18 -5.96
CA SER A 200 0.36 -13.54 -6.09
C SER A 200 0.65 -13.92 -7.53
N ILE A 201 1.67 -14.76 -7.75
CA ILE A 201 1.91 -15.40 -9.04
C ILE A 201 0.85 -16.48 -9.25
N LEU A 202 0.17 -16.48 -10.38
CA LEU A 202 -0.80 -17.51 -10.77
C LEU A 202 -0.19 -18.55 -11.70
N ALA A 203 0.60 -18.10 -12.66
CA ALA A 203 1.26 -18.95 -13.65
C ALA A 203 2.54 -18.27 -14.14
N VAL A 204 3.53 -19.10 -14.45
CA VAL A 204 4.72 -18.70 -15.20
C VAL A 204 4.86 -19.67 -16.36
N THR A 205 4.90 -19.12 -17.57
CA THR A 205 5.17 -19.85 -18.80
C THR A 205 6.53 -19.43 -19.32
N VAL A 206 7.34 -20.37 -19.79
CA VAL A 206 8.65 -20.11 -20.38
C VAL A 206 8.68 -20.62 -21.80
N GLN A 207 9.31 -19.86 -22.69
CA GLN A 207 9.44 -20.22 -24.09
C GLN A 207 10.88 -20.64 -24.39
N THR A 208 11.05 -21.83 -24.96
CA THR A 208 12.37 -22.30 -25.44
C THR A 208 12.71 -21.68 -26.78
N GLN A 209 13.95 -21.88 -27.23
CA GLN A 209 14.42 -21.40 -28.54
C GLN A 209 13.63 -21.97 -29.72
N ALA A 210 13.10 -23.20 -29.57
CA ALA A 210 12.25 -23.82 -30.56
C ALA A 210 10.83 -23.22 -30.61
N GLY A 211 10.56 -22.15 -29.85
CA GLY A 211 9.26 -21.49 -29.76
C GLY A 211 8.22 -22.26 -28.93
N ARG A 212 8.61 -23.37 -28.28
CA ARG A 212 7.72 -24.19 -27.47
C ARG A 212 7.55 -23.56 -26.08
N ASN A 213 6.31 -23.52 -25.62
CA ASN A 213 5.94 -22.98 -24.31
C ASN A 213 5.77 -24.10 -23.29
N PHE A 214 6.33 -23.90 -22.10
CA PHE A 214 6.22 -24.83 -20.99
C PHE A 214 5.82 -24.08 -19.71
N ALA A 215 5.03 -24.71 -18.85
CA ALA A 215 4.74 -24.15 -17.55
C ALA A 215 5.94 -24.38 -16.63
N LEU A 216 6.37 -23.33 -15.91
CA LEU A 216 7.42 -23.37 -14.91
C LEU A 216 6.81 -23.15 -13.53
N TYR A 217 7.23 -23.95 -12.57
CA TYR A 217 6.91 -23.81 -11.17
C TYR A 217 8.17 -23.71 -10.32
N PHE A 218 8.09 -22.88 -9.29
CA PHE A 218 9.07 -22.76 -8.22
C PHE A 218 8.35 -22.39 -6.91
N PRO A 219 8.91 -22.73 -5.75
CA PRO A 219 8.33 -22.34 -4.46
C PRO A 219 8.28 -20.81 -4.30
N THR A 220 7.17 -20.31 -3.78
CA THR A 220 6.90 -18.88 -3.59
C THR A 220 5.99 -18.66 -2.38
N PHE A 221 5.60 -17.42 -2.08
CA PHE A 221 4.63 -17.14 -1.03
C PHE A 221 3.31 -17.86 -1.29
N ARG A 222 2.67 -18.34 -0.22
CA ARG A 222 1.33 -18.89 -0.30
C ARG A 222 0.41 -17.85 -0.96
N PRO A 223 -0.37 -18.24 -1.98
CA PRO A 223 -1.33 -17.33 -2.59
C PRO A 223 -2.35 -16.83 -1.57
N VAL A 224 -2.62 -15.52 -1.59
CA VAL A 224 -3.66 -14.91 -0.78
C VAL A 224 -4.93 -14.96 -1.63
N VAL A 225 -5.92 -15.74 -1.19
CA VAL A 225 -7.19 -15.87 -1.91
C VAL A 225 -8.11 -14.76 -1.48
N ARG A 226 -8.55 -13.93 -2.43
CA ARG A 226 -9.54 -12.88 -2.21
C ARG A 226 -10.94 -13.48 -2.15
N ASP A 227 -11.78 -12.96 -1.25
CA ASP A 227 -13.21 -13.19 -1.31
C ASP A 227 -13.81 -12.39 -2.48
N THR A 228 -14.20 -13.10 -3.53
CA THR A 228 -14.75 -12.51 -4.75
C THR A 228 -16.21 -12.10 -4.62
N SER A 229 -16.89 -12.44 -3.53
CA SER A 229 -18.24 -11.95 -3.24
C SER A 229 -18.27 -10.46 -2.88
N ILE A 230 -17.13 -9.90 -2.47
CA ILE A 230 -16.96 -8.49 -2.11
C ILE A 230 -16.32 -7.75 -3.29
N ASN A 231 -17.09 -6.90 -3.97
CA ASN A 231 -16.65 -6.18 -5.17
C ASN A 231 -15.99 -4.82 -4.87
N ASP A 232 -15.10 -4.79 -3.86
CA ASP A 232 -14.42 -3.55 -3.42
C ASP A 232 -12.94 -3.50 -3.80
N PHE A 233 -12.40 -4.55 -4.44
CA PHE A 233 -10.96 -4.66 -4.75
C PHE A 233 -10.40 -3.42 -5.47
N LEU A 234 -11.08 -2.96 -6.52
CA LEU A 234 -10.63 -1.79 -7.29
C LEU A 234 -10.64 -0.49 -6.46
N ARG A 235 -11.60 -0.36 -5.53
CA ARG A 235 -11.72 0.80 -4.62
C ARG A 235 -10.66 0.78 -3.53
N ASP A 236 -10.21 -0.41 -3.16
CA ASP A 236 -9.16 -0.64 -2.17
C ASP A 236 -7.74 -0.48 -2.73
N CYS A 237 -7.56 -0.57 -4.05
CA CYS A 237 -6.27 -0.36 -4.71
C CYS A 237 -5.76 1.07 -4.50
N PHE A 238 -4.51 1.20 -4.04
CA PHE A 238 -3.90 2.50 -3.77
C PHE A 238 -3.59 3.27 -5.06
N THR A 239 -3.01 2.62 -6.06
CA THR A 239 -2.82 3.22 -7.38
C THR A 239 -3.76 2.59 -8.40
N GLN A 240 -4.31 3.40 -9.29
CA GLN A 240 -5.05 2.94 -10.46
C GLN A 240 -4.14 2.82 -11.68
N LYS A 241 -4.30 1.77 -12.50
CA LYS A 241 -3.44 1.51 -13.66
C LYS A 241 -3.25 2.72 -14.57
N HIS A 242 -4.35 3.38 -14.94
CA HIS A 242 -4.33 4.52 -15.88
C HIS A 242 -3.54 5.72 -15.36
N TRP A 243 -3.35 5.86 -14.04
CA TRP A 243 -2.50 6.92 -13.48
C TRP A 243 -1.02 6.74 -13.84
N LEU A 244 -0.62 5.52 -14.19
CA LEU A 244 0.76 5.15 -14.50
C LEU A 244 1.04 5.06 -16.01
N ASP A 245 0.05 5.29 -16.87
CA ASP A 245 0.18 5.01 -18.32
C ASP A 245 1.33 5.78 -19.00
N ALA A 246 1.64 6.99 -18.50
CA ALA A 246 2.78 7.77 -18.96
C ALA A 246 4.11 7.48 -18.20
N TYR A 247 4.07 6.67 -17.14
CA TYR A 247 5.17 6.52 -16.19
C TYR A 247 5.72 5.10 -16.10
N TRP A 248 5.08 4.11 -16.72
CA TRP A 248 5.45 2.69 -16.58
C TRP A 248 6.92 2.41 -16.84
N GLU A 249 7.48 2.94 -17.92
CA GLU A 249 8.90 2.76 -18.23
C GLU A 249 9.80 3.34 -17.13
N SER A 250 9.56 4.58 -16.71
CA SER A 250 10.32 5.20 -15.63
C SER A 250 10.19 4.46 -14.29
N VAL A 251 8.98 4.00 -13.95
CA VAL A 251 8.71 3.27 -12.70
C VAL A 251 9.49 1.97 -12.67
N ILE A 252 9.45 1.21 -13.77
CA ILE A 252 10.16 -0.07 -13.88
C ILE A 252 11.67 0.16 -13.83
N GLN A 253 12.19 1.13 -14.59
CA GLN A 253 13.62 1.45 -14.59
C GLN A 253 14.10 1.87 -13.20
N LYS A 254 13.39 2.76 -12.52
CA LYS A 254 13.73 3.21 -11.16
C LYS A 254 13.66 2.08 -10.15
N TYR A 255 12.63 1.23 -10.21
CA TYR A 255 12.52 0.04 -9.38
C TYR A 255 13.73 -0.89 -9.53
N PHE A 256 14.14 -1.20 -10.77
CA PHE A 256 15.31 -2.06 -11.04
C PHE A 256 16.67 -1.37 -10.83
N GLN A 257 16.70 -0.06 -10.63
CA GLN A 257 17.90 0.68 -10.21
C GLN A 257 18.01 0.81 -8.68
N SER A 258 16.90 0.67 -7.96
CA SER A 258 16.85 0.81 -6.51
C SER A 258 17.74 -0.20 -5.77
N ALA A 259 18.54 0.30 -4.84
CA ALA A 259 19.29 -0.50 -3.87
C ALA A 259 18.40 -1.15 -2.80
N HIS A 260 17.15 -0.70 -2.66
CA HIS A 260 16.20 -1.21 -1.69
C HIS A 260 15.37 -2.39 -2.21
N ARG A 261 15.30 -2.59 -3.54
CA ARG A 261 14.40 -3.56 -4.20
C ARG A 261 14.48 -4.99 -3.65
N LYS A 262 15.70 -5.54 -3.53
CA LYS A 262 15.92 -6.97 -3.25
C LYS A 262 15.63 -7.37 -1.81
N ILE A 263 15.74 -6.42 -0.88
CA ILE A 263 15.62 -6.70 0.56
C ILE A 263 14.43 -5.94 1.16
N ARG A 264 14.39 -4.61 1.04
CA ARG A 264 13.43 -3.79 1.78
C ARG A 264 12.07 -3.80 1.12
N TRP A 265 12.00 -3.58 -0.19
CA TRP A 265 10.73 -3.60 -0.92
C TRP A 265 10.13 -5.00 -0.99
N MET A 266 10.97 -6.03 -1.18
CA MET A 266 10.51 -7.41 -1.05
C MET A 266 9.92 -7.72 0.33
N ARG A 267 10.52 -7.20 1.42
CA ARG A 267 9.95 -7.33 2.77
C ARG A 267 8.69 -6.50 2.95
N LEU A 268 8.61 -5.28 2.40
CA LEU A 268 7.40 -4.45 2.44
C LEU A 268 6.21 -5.19 1.80
N ALA A 269 6.39 -5.66 0.57
CA ALA A 269 5.39 -6.46 -0.14
C ALA A 269 5.07 -7.78 0.60
N GLY A 270 6.07 -8.41 1.21
CA GLY A 270 5.88 -9.61 2.02
C GLY A 270 5.05 -9.36 3.29
N MET A 271 5.26 -8.24 3.98
CA MET A 271 4.54 -7.88 5.21
C MET A 271 3.04 -7.66 4.97
N GLN A 272 2.65 -7.26 3.77
CA GLN A 272 1.23 -7.15 3.38
C GLN A 272 0.49 -8.49 3.43
N ARG A 273 1.22 -9.63 3.38
CA ARG A 273 0.68 -11.00 3.43
C ARG A 273 0.68 -11.60 4.83
N TYR A 274 1.21 -10.90 5.83
CA TYR A 274 1.43 -11.47 7.14
C TYR A 274 0.11 -11.60 7.92
N GLU A 275 -0.27 -12.84 8.25
CA GLU A 275 -1.51 -13.21 8.97
C GLU A 275 -1.27 -13.81 10.37
N GLY A 276 -0.11 -13.58 10.98
CA GLY A 276 0.20 -14.10 12.31
C GLY A 276 -0.04 -13.13 13.47
N PHE A 277 0.68 -13.33 14.57
CA PHE A 277 0.61 -12.51 15.78
C PHE A 277 0.97 -11.04 15.52
N TRP A 278 0.20 -10.11 16.11
CA TRP A 278 0.36 -8.67 15.87
C TRP A 278 1.73 -8.15 16.32
N GLU A 279 2.36 -8.80 17.32
CA GLU A 279 3.69 -8.52 17.84
C GLU A 279 4.73 -8.65 16.72
N TYR A 280 4.70 -9.76 15.99
CA TYR A 280 5.62 -10.00 14.88
C TYR A 280 5.33 -9.11 13.68
N LYS A 281 4.06 -8.76 13.46
CA LYS A 281 3.73 -7.73 12.45
C LYS A 281 4.37 -6.39 12.79
N THR A 282 4.25 -5.98 14.06
CA THR A 282 4.85 -4.75 14.59
C THR A 282 6.37 -4.80 14.47
N LEU A 283 7.01 -5.87 14.94
CA LEU A 283 8.44 -6.07 14.83
C LEU A 283 8.90 -6.02 13.36
N GLY A 284 8.20 -6.69 12.45
CA GLY A 284 8.51 -6.70 11.03
C GLY A 284 8.55 -5.30 10.41
N TYR A 285 7.51 -4.49 10.62
CA TYR A 285 7.48 -3.12 10.11
C TYR A 285 8.49 -2.19 10.77
N VAL A 286 8.71 -2.30 12.08
CA VAL A 286 9.69 -1.46 12.80
C VAL A 286 11.12 -1.83 12.39
N SER A 287 11.43 -3.11 12.24
CA SER A 287 12.73 -3.58 11.74
C SER A 287 12.96 -3.16 10.28
N LEU A 288 11.90 -3.14 9.47
CA LEU A 288 11.98 -2.64 8.08
C LEU A 288 12.21 -1.13 8.04
N LEU A 289 11.52 -0.36 8.89
CA LEU A 289 11.74 1.07 9.07
C LEU A 289 13.18 1.37 9.48
N ASP A 290 13.70 0.68 10.50
CA ASP A 290 15.11 0.82 10.94
C ASP A 290 16.10 0.47 9.83
N SER A 291 15.85 -0.64 9.12
CA SER A 291 16.67 -1.06 7.98
C SER A 291 16.69 -0.05 6.84
N TYR A 292 15.58 0.64 6.59
CA TYR A 292 15.48 1.70 5.58
C TYR A 292 16.27 2.93 5.99
N VAL A 293 16.00 3.50 7.17
CA VAL A 293 16.66 4.73 7.64
C VAL A 293 18.16 4.52 7.89
N SER A 294 18.57 3.31 8.24
CA SER A 294 20.00 2.96 8.39
C SER A 294 20.74 2.88 7.05
N HIS A 295 20.07 2.61 5.93
CA HIS A 295 20.74 2.57 4.61
C HIS A 295 21.04 3.96 4.07
N ASN A 296 20.10 4.89 4.27
CA ASN A 296 20.16 6.22 3.70
C ASN A 296 21.10 7.15 4.48
N LEU A 297 21.57 6.72 5.65
CA LEU A 297 22.42 7.52 6.54
C LEU A 297 23.74 6.79 6.83
N LEU A 298 24.73 7.09 5.99
CA LEU A 298 26.13 6.69 6.21
C LEU A 298 26.93 7.72 7.01
N LYS A 299 26.31 8.83 7.46
CA LYS A 299 27.01 9.89 8.20
C LYS A 299 27.18 9.46 9.66
N LYS A 300 28.43 9.17 10.05
CA LYS A 300 28.83 9.07 11.44
C LYS A 300 28.64 10.44 12.10
N ILE A 301 27.99 10.48 13.25
CA ILE A 301 27.78 11.71 14.01
C ILE A 301 28.97 11.89 14.94
N VAL A 302 29.49 13.12 15.03
CA VAL A 302 30.51 13.49 16.01
C VAL A 302 29.82 13.66 17.35
N VAL A 303 30.05 12.73 18.28
CA VAL A 303 29.44 12.76 19.61
C VAL A 303 30.46 13.31 20.60
N PRO A 304 30.12 14.39 21.35
CA PRO A 304 31.00 14.94 22.36
C PRO A 304 31.17 13.96 23.54
N PRO A 305 32.24 14.08 24.34
CA PRO A 305 32.44 13.25 25.52
C PRO A 305 31.25 13.34 26.48
N ARG A 306 30.96 12.24 27.20
CA ARG A 306 29.83 12.18 28.15
C ARG A 306 29.86 13.36 29.13
N ALA A 307 28.73 14.04 29.30
CA ALA A 307 28.61 15.21 30.18
C ALA A 307 29.11 14.94 31.62
N LYS A 308 28.82 13.74 32.16
CA LYS A 308 29.30 13.31 33.48
C LYS A 308 30.83 13.22 33.55
N SER A 309 31.48 12.77 32.48
CA SER A 309 32.95 12.72 32.40
C SER A 309 33.54 14.13 32.26
N MET A 310 32.89 15.00 31.48
CA MET A 310 33.29 16.41 31.35
C MET A 310 33.15 17.17 32.68
N SER A 311 32.08 16.93 33.44
CA SER A 311 31.88 17.50 34.78
C SER A 311 32.98 17.03 35.73
N LYS A 312 33.29 15.73 35.77
CA LYS A 312 34.39 15.20 36.60
C LYS A 312 35.74 15.78 36.23
N LEU A 313 35.99 15.98 34.94
CA LEU A 313 37.21 16.62 34.46
C LEU A 313 37.28 18.09 34.90
N GLN A 314 36.18 18.82 34.76
CA GLN A 314 36.09 20.20 35.23
C GLN A 314 36.35 20.30 36.74
N ASP A 315 35.77 19.41 37.54
CA ASP A 315 36.01 19.35 38.99
C ASP A 315 37.46 19.03 39.32
N ALA A 316 38.09 18.11 38.58
CA ALA A 316 39.50 17.78 38.74
C ALA A 316 40.42 18.96 38.37
N LEU A 317 40.13 19.67 37.28
CA LEU A 317 40.89 20.85 36.83
C LEU A 317 40.74 22.03 37.80
N ASN A 318 39.56 22.20 38.40
CA ASN A 318 39.32 23.21 39.44
C ASN A 318 40.12 22.94 40.73
N GLY A 319 40.55 21.69 40.95
CA GLY A 319 41.36 21.28 42.09
C GLY A 319 42.88 21.39 41.89
N VAL A 320 43.36 21.78 40.70
CA VAL A 320 44.79 21.89 40.39
C VAL A 320 45.38 23.18 40.98
N SER A 321 46.61 23.09 41.50
CA SER A 321 47.39 24.24 41.98
C SER A 321 48.69 24.40 41.16
N PRO A 322 48.99 25.60 40.62
CA PRO A 322 48.20 26.83 40.73
C PRO A 322 46.87 26.74 39.97
N ARG A 323 45.85 27.47 40.45
CA ARG A 323 44.52 27.48 39.82
C ARG A 323 44.63 28.02 38.40
N LEU A 324 44.02 27.30 37.46
CA LEU A 324 43.83 27.77 36.09
C LEU A 324 42.91 28.99 36.10
N ASP A 325 43.22 29.99 35.28
CA ASP A 325 42.27 31.06 35.02
C ASP A 325 41.05 30.53 34.22
N SER A 326 39.94 31.28 34.26
CA SER A 326 38.66 30.84 33.67
C SER A 326 38.74 30.66 32.15
N ARG A 327 39.60 31.40 31.47
CA ARG A 327 39.79 31.32 30.03
C ARG A 327 40.57 30.04 29.68
N MET A 328 41.68 29.79 30.37
CA MET A 328 42.45 28.56 30.22
C MET A 328 41.63 27.31 30.55
N LEU A 329 40.79 27.35 31.59
CA LEU A 329 39.89 26.24 31.92
C LEU A 329 38.90 25.96 30.78
N THR A 330 38.33 27.00 30.18
CA THR A 330 37.39 26.88 29.05
C THR A 330 38.10 26.32 27.82
N ASP A 331 39.27 26.86 27.49
CA ASP A 331 40.08 26.42 26.35
C ASP A 331 40.50 24.94 26.49
N VAL A 332 40.87 24.49 27.69
CA VAL A 332 41.19 23.09 27.97
C VAL A 332 39.96 22.20 27.84
N LEU A 333 38.81 22.60 28.39
CA LEU A 333 37.58 21.82 28.29
C LEU A 333 37.10 21.70 26.83
N ASP A 334 37.24 22.75 26.03
CA ASP A 334 36.88 22.73 24.62
C ASP A 334 37.89 21.93 23.78
N ALA A 335 39.19 22.02 24.07
CA ALA A 335 40.21 21.18 23.45
C ALA A 335 39.97 19.69 23.75
N VAL A 336 39.60 19.35 24.99
CA VAL A 336 39.23 17.97 25.37
C VAL A 336 37.94 17.54 24.69
N ARG A 337 36.92 18.40 24.60
CA ARG A 337 35.70 18.08 23.85
C ARG A 337 36.02 17.75 22.40
N GLN A 338 36.87 18.54 21.75
CA GLN A 338 37.26 18.28 20.37
C GLN A 338 38.10 17.01 20.23
N ALA A 339 39.13 16.82 21.07
CA ALA A 339 40.06 15.70 20.98
C ALA A 339 39.44 14.34 21.32
N PHE A 340 38.44 14.32 22.22
CA PHE A 340 37.77 13.10 22.68
C PHE A 340 36.35 12.95 22.13
N SER A 341 35.96 13.81 21.18
CA SER A 341 34.79 13.53 20.34
C SER A 341 35.09 12.30 19.48
N HIS A 342 34.16 11.36 19.42
CA HIS A 342 34.30 10.16 18.60
C HIS A 342 33.18 10.07 17.59
N LEU A 343 33.50 9.45 16.46
CA LEU A 343 32.53 9.14 15.43
C LEU A 343 31.70 7.94 15.88
N GLN A 344 30.44 8.18 16.22
CA GLN A 344 29.48 7.13 16.54
C GLN A 344 28.53 6.93 15.37
N GLU A 345 28.08 5.69 15.18
CA GLU A 345 26.93 5.43 14.32
C GLU A 345 25.67 6.04 14.93
N ALA A 346 24.89 6.73 14.10
CA ALA A 346 23.61 7.28 14.51
C ALA A 346 22.69 6.18 15.05
N THR A 347 22.04 6.45 16.16
CA THR A 347 21.03 5.58 16.76
C THR A 347 19.77 5.54 15.89
N PHE A 348 18.91 4.53 16.06
CA PHE A 348 17.65 4.43 15.32
C PHE A 348 16.78 5.72 15.44
N PRO A 349 16.58 6.32 16.63
CA PRO A 349 15.84 7.59 16.75
C PRO A 349 16.45 8.74 15.94
N GLU A 350 17.78 8.89 15.93
CA GLU A 350 18.47 9.95 15.18
C GLU A 350 18.36 9.73 13.67
N LYS A 351 18.49 8.48 13.24
CA LYS A 351 18.31 8.08 11.83
C LYS A 351 16.89 8.36 11.36
N TYR A 352 15.91 7.97 12.18
CA TYR A 352 14.50 8.21 11.91
C TYR A 352 14.20 9.72 11.83
N ALA A 353 14.64 10.51 12.81
CA ALA A 353 14.42 11.96 12.82
C ALA A 353 15.00 12.63 11.57
N THR A 354 16.20 12.21 11.13
CA THR A 354 16.82 12.72 9.91
C THR A 354 16.02 12.35 8.66
N ALA A 355 15.56 11.09 8.56
CA ALA A 355 14.74 10.65 7.43
C ALA A 355 13.39 11.38 7.36
N ILE A 356 12.75 11.64 8.51
CA ILE A 356 11.53 12.45 8.60
C ILE A 356 11.81 13.89 8.19
N ALA A 357 12.92 14.49 8.63
CA ALA A 357 13.29 15.86 8.23
C ALA A 357 13.56 16.01 6.72
N SER A 358 14.00 14.93 6.05
CA SER A 358 14.15 14.90 4.58
C SER A 358 12.88 14.50 3.82
N THR A 359 11.83 14.08 4.53
CA THR A 359 10.54 13.72 3.93
C THR A 359 9.70 14.97 3.73
N ASP A 360 8.87 15.00 2.68
CA ASP A 360 7.97 16.13 2.43
C ASP A 360 7.09 16.42 3.65
N ALA A 361 7.05 17.68 4.08
CA ALA A 361 6.41 18.10 5.32
C ALA A 361 4.89 17.83 5.33
N ASP A 362 4.22 17.94 4.17
CA ASP A 362 2.79 17.62 4.08
C ASP A 362 2.57 16.13 4.29
N ILE A 363 3.42 15.28 3.71
CA ILE A 363 3.33 13.83 3.88
C ILE A 363 3.57 13.43 5.34
N VAL A 364 4.60 14.00 5.99
CA VAL A 364 4.85 13.76 7.42
C VAL A 364 3.63 14.15 8.26
N LYS A 365 3.02 15.31 7.96
CA LYS A 365 1.84 15.79 8.68
C LYS A 365 0.59 14.95 8.41
N ILE A 366 0.34 14.53 7.17
CA ILE A 366 -0.78 13.64 6.80
C ILE A 366 -0.66 12.31 7.54
N ILE A 367 0.52 11.67 7.50
CA ILE A 367 0.72 10.35 8.12
C ILE A 367 0.72 10.46 9.65
N ASN A 368 1.21 11.57 10.20
CA ASN A 368 1.10 11.93 11.61
C ASN A 368 1.68 10.88 12.59
N ILE A 369 2.93 10.47 12.40
CA ILE A 369 3.65 9.66 13.39
C ILE A 369 4.29 10.58 14.42
N THR A 370 3.71 10.66 15.62
CA THR A 370 4.21 11.51 16.71
C THR A 370 5.43 10.89 17.41
N GLY A 371 6.15 11.69 18.19
CA GLY A 371 7.24 11.18 19.04
C GLY A 371 6.76 10.16 20.09
N GLU A 372 5.51 10.25 20.54
CA GLU A 372 4.89 9.25 21.41
C GLU A 372 4.65 7.94 20.67
N ASN A 373 4.11 8.00 19.45
CA ASN A 373 3.93 6.83 18.59
C ASN A 373 5.26 6.11 18.37
N PHE A 374 6.33 6.85 18.11
CA PHE A 374 7.67 6.29 17.93
C PHE A 374 8.20 5.62 19.21
N ARG A 375 8.00 6.25 20.38
CA ARG A 375 8.39 5.65 21.67
C ARG A 375 7.63 4.35 21.95
N LEU A 376 6.33 4.32 21.63
CA LEU A 376 5.48 3.15 21.80
C LEU A 376 5.98 1.95 20.97
N ILE A 377 6.18 2.14 19.65
CA ILE A 377 6.65 1.04 18.79
C ILE A 377 8.07 0.59 19.14
N LYS A 378 8.94 1.51 19.59
CA LYS A 378 10.29 1.16 20.05
C LYS A 378 10.23 0.32 21.33
N LYS A 379 9.39 0.71 22.31
CA LYS A 379 9.15 -0.05 23.54
C LYS A 379 8.70 -1.48 23.21
N VAL A 380 7.72 -1.62 22.32
CA VAL A 380 7.18 -2.92 21.89
C VAL A 380 8.27 -3.76 21.20
N ARG A 381 9.00 -3.18 20.25
CA ARG A 381 10.13 -3.84 19.56
C ARG A 381 11.16 -4.38 20.55
N ASP A 382 11.62 -3.52 21.47
CA ASP A 382 12.66 -3.87 22.43
C ASP A 382 12.19 -5.01 23.34
N LYS A 383 10.93 -4.98 23.80
CA LYS A 383 10.33 -6.05 24.61
C LYS A 383 10.24 -7.38 23.86
N ILE A 384 9.74 -7.38 22.62
CA ILE A 384 9.65 -8.59 21.80
C ILE A 384 11.04 -9.18 21.53
N ALA A 385 12.02 -8.33 21.21
CA ALA A 385 13.39 -8.77 20.91
C ALA A 385 14.09 -9.42 22.11
N HIS A 386 13.68 -9.07 23.34
CA HIS A 386 14.19 -9.67 24.58
C HIS A 386 13.35 -10.85 25.09
N GLY A 387 12.23 -11.17 24.43
CA GLY A 387 11.30 -12.21 24.89
C GLY A 387 10.55 -11.84 26.17
N ASP A 388 10.50 -10.55 26.50
CA ASP A 388 9.83 -10.02 27.69
C ASP A 388 8.31 -9.95 27.49
N ALA A 389 7.57 -10.01 28.59
CA ALA A 389 6.16 -9.69 28.60
C ALA A 389 5.91 -8.23 28.15
N ILE A 390 4.95 -8.05 27.25
CA ILE A 390 4.56 -6.74 26.72
C ILE A 390 3.47 -6.16 27.64
N GLU A 391 3.91 -5.41 28.65
CA GLU A 391 3.00 -4.67 29.54
C GLU A 391 2.56 -3.36 28.88
N LEU A 392 1.40 -3.42 28.23
CA LEU A 392 0.75 -2.27 27.60
C LEU A 392 -0.58 -1.97 28.28
N LYS A 393 -0.90 -0.69 28.37
CA LYS A 393 -2.23 -0.22 28.76
C LYS A 393 -3.21 -0.46 27.59
N GLU A 394 -4.50 -0.59 27.88
CA GLU A 394 -5.55 -0.78 26.86
C GLU A 394 -5.47 0.28 25.74
N ALA A 395 -5.30 1.55 26.10
CA ALA A 395 -5.16 2.63 25.11
C ALA A 395 -3.91 2.47 24.21
N GLU A 396 -2.81 1.91 24.71
CA GLU A 396 -1.62 1.65 23.92
C GLU A 396 -1.86 0.47 22.94
N PHE A 397 -2.58 -0.56 23.37
CA PHE A 397 -2.99 -1.67 22.50
C PHE A 397 -3.81 -1.19 21.30
N GLN A 398 -4.81 -0.34 21.55
CA GLN A 398 -5.64 0.23 20.49
C GLN A 398 -4.84 1.09 19.52
N GLN A 399 -3.76 1.75 19.97
CA GLN A 399 -2.93 2.60 19.11
C GLN A 399 -1.94 1.83 18.24
N ILE A 400 -1.47 0.66 18.65
CA ILE A 400 -0.38 -0.03 17.95
C ILE A 400 -0.72 -0.31 16.48
N HIS A 401 -1.91 -0.82 16.20
CA HIS A 401 -2.28 -1.16 14.82
C HIS A 401 -2.33 0.10 13.91
N ILE A 402 -2.76 1.24 14.47
CA ILE A 402 -2.80 2.54 13.79
C ILE A 402 -1.36 2.97 13.48
N VAL A 403 -0.48 2.95 14.49
CA VAL A 403 0.92 3.36 14.31
C VAL A 403 1.65 2.45 13.32
N VAL A 404 1.45 1.13 13.39
CA VAL A 404 2.01 0.18 12.43
C VAL A 404 1.52 0.48 11.01
N THR A 405 0.23 0.79 10.84
CA THR A 405 -0.30 1.16 9.52
C THR A 405 0.26 2.50 9.04
N ARG A 406 0.47 3.48 9.92
CA ARG A 406 1.16 4.73 9.58
C ARG A 406 2.60 4.48 9.11
N ILE A 407 3.31 3.53 9.72
CA ILE A 407 4.64 3.10 9.26
C ILE A 407 4.56 2.43 7.89
N GLU A 408 3.59 1.55 7.66
CA GLU A 408 3.34 0.93 6.35
C GLU A 408 3.08 2.00 5.27
N LEU A 409 2.26 3.00 5.57
CA LEU A 409 1.96 4.11 4.67
C LEU A 409 3.21 4.96 4.38
N LEU A 410 4.03 5.24 5.39
CA LEU A 410 5.30 5.98 5.23
C LEU A 410 6.31 5.22 4.38
N LEU A 411 6.46 3.91 4.61
CA LEU A 411 7.34 3.06 3.80
C LEU A 411 6.83 2.96 2.36
N THR A 412 5.51 2.93 2.15
CA THR A 412 4.89 2.96 0.82
C THR A 412 5.19 4.28 0.11
N TYR A 413 5.09 5.42 0.80
CA TYR A 413 5.49 6.72 0.24
C TYR A 413 6.96 6.74 -0.19
N TRP A 414 7.87 6.26 0.66
CA TRP A 414 9.29 6.21 0.32
C TRP A 414 9.59 5.26 -0.84
N ALA A 415 8.88 4.13 -0.93
CA ALA A 415 8.96 3.27 -2.10
C ALA A 415 8.49 3.99 -3.37
N TYR A 416 7.42 4.78 -3.30
CA TYR A 416 6.93 5.56 -4.45
C TYR A 416 7.97 6.58 -4.93
N VAL A 417 8.59 7.31 -4.01
CA VAL A 417 9.68 8.24 -4.33
C VAL A 417 10.85 7.50 -4.99
N ASP A 418 11.21 6.33 -4.47
CA ASP A 418 12.26 5.47 -5.02
C ASP A 418 11.90 4.90 -6.41
N PHE A 419 10.61 4.76 -6.72
CA PHE A 419 10.12 4.38 -8.04
C PHE A 419 9.97 5.59 -8.99
N GLY A 420 10.34 6.80 -8.55
CA GLY A 420 10.26 8.02 -9.35
C GLY A 420 8.87 8.66 -9.40
N LEU A 421 7.94 8.25 -8.53
CA LEU A 421 6.61 8.87 -8.43
C LEU A 421 6.65 10.13 -7.56
N SER A 422 5.80 11.09 -7.89
CA SER A 422 5.74 12.37 -7.17
C SER A 422 4.87 12.30 -5.92
N LYS A 423 4.96 13.33 -5.05
CA LYS A 423 4.00 13.56 -3.97
C LYS A 423 2.55 13.53 -4.48
N GLY A 424 2.29 14.20 -5.61
CA GLY A 424 0.96 14.28 -6.19
C GLY A 424 0.40 12.90 -6.56
N ASP A 425 1.25 12.01 -7.08
CA ASP A 425 0.84 10.65 -7.45
C ASP A 425 0.51 9.80 -6.23
N PHE A 426 1.29 9.92 -5.16
CA PHE A 426 0.97 9.28 -3.88
C PHE A 426 -0.35 9.81 -3.29
N LEU A 427 -0.57 11.12 -3.32
CA LEU A 427 -1.80 11.73 -2.79
C LEU A 427 -3.06 11.31 -3.57
N LYS A 428 -2.96 11.00 -4.88
CA LYS A 428 -4.09 10.43 -5.64
C LYS A 428 -4.60 9.13 -4.99
N GLY A 429 -3.70 8.28 -4.50
CA GLY A 429 -4.09 7.05 -3.81
C GLY A 429 -4.77 7.26 -2.47
N LEU A 430 -4.45 8.36 -1.79
CA LEU A 430 -5.13 8.77 -0.57
C LEU A 430 -6.47 9.47 -0.82
N LYS A 431 -6.84 9.84 -2.05
CA LYS A 431 -8.14 10.49 -2.32
C LYS A 431 -9.33 9.58 -2.03
N SER A 432 -9.21 8.27 -2.23
CA SER A 432 -10.28 7.31 -1.92
C SER A 432 -10.38 7.08 -0.41
N PRO A 433 -11.51 7.39 0.24
CA PRO A 433 -11.70 7.07 1.66
C PRO A 433 -11.85 5.56 1.91
N PHE A 434 -12.08 4.78 0.83
CA PHE A 434 -12.18 3.33 0.89
C PHE A 434 -10.80 2.66 0.87
N ASN A 435 -9.74 3.39 0.52
CA ASN A 435 -8.40 2.83 0.55
C ASN A 435 -8.03 2.33 1.96
N ARG A 436 -7.59 1.07 2.05
CA ARG A 436 -7.23 0.41 3.31
C ARG A 436 -6.19 1.19 4.11
N LEU A 437 -5.12 1.65 3.46
CA LEU A 437 -4.03 2.35 4.16
C LEU A 437 -4.50 3.67 4.74
N ARG A 438 -5.30 4.46 4.00
CA ARG A 438 -5.90 5.69 4.53
C ARG A 438 -6.78 5.39 5.75
N ARG A 439 -7.74 4.47 5.59
CA ARG A 439 -8.74 4.15 6.61
C ARG A 439 -8.10 3.64 7.90
N LEU A 440 -7.12 2.74 7.80
CA LEU A 440 -6.49 2.10 8.96
C LEU A 440 -5.38 2.95 9.59
N ALA A 441 -4.75 3.86 8.83
CA ALA A 441 -3.71 4.74 9.38
C ALA A 441 -4.28 5.92 10.18
N GLN A 442 -5.59 6.21 10.06
CA GLN A 442 -6.21 7.40 10.65
C GLN A 442 -5.37 8.65 10.39
N VAL A 443 -5.20 8.98 9.10
CA VAL A 443 -4.41 10.12 8.66
C VAL A 443 -5.00 11.44 9.18
N ASP A 444 -4.21 12.52 9.16
CA ASP A 444 -4.73 13.87 9.38
C ASP A 444 -5.61 14.26 8.18
N GLU A 445 -6.89 13.91 8.26
CA GLU A 445 -7.90 14.13 7.20
C GLU A 445 -8.03 15.61 6.84
N LYS A 446 -7.90 16.50 7.83
CA LYS A 446 -7.96 17.94 7.61
C LYS A 446 -6.76 18.43 6.79
N HIS A 447 -5.54 18.01 7.15
CA HIS A 447 -4.35 18.39 6.38
C HIS A 447 -4.33 17.73 5.00
N LEU A 448 -4.80 16.48 4.89
CA LEU A 448 -4.98 15.81 3.59
C LEU A 448 -5.96 16.58 2.70
N ALA A 449 -7.12 16.97 3.23
CA ALA A 449 -8.12 17.72 2.49
C ALA A 449 -7.60 19.08 2.02
N ARG A 450 -6.77 19.73 2.85
CA ARG A 450 -6.10 21.00 2.50
C ARG A 450 -5.10 20.84 1.36
N VAL A 451 -4.27 19.79 1.40
CA VAL A 451 -3.21 19.59 0.40
C VAL A 451 -3.76 19.04 -0.92
N THR A 452 -4.94 18.42 -0.89
CA THR A 452 -5.60 17.82 -2.07
C THR A 452 -6.76 18.65 -2.62
N ASP A 453 -7.03 19.81 -2.04
CA ASP A 453 -8.18 20.68 -2.34
C ASP A 453 -9.52 19.93 -2.29
N ALA A 454 -9.65 18.96 -1.38
CA ALA A 454 -10.84 18.12 -1.26
C ALA A 454 -11.93 18.71 -0.34
N ALA A 455 -11.62 19.81 0.36
CA ALA A 455 -12.56 20.53 1.21
C ALA A 455 -12.35 22.05 1.12
N ALA A 456 -13.40 22.82 1.34
CA ALA A 456 -13.30 24.26 1.53
C ALA A 456 -12.88 24.60 2.98
N PHE A 457 -12.17 25.70 3.17
CA PHE A 457 -11.72 26.15 4.49
C PHE A 457 -12.17 27.59 4.73
N PHE A 458 -12.76 27.83 5.90
CA PHE A 458 -13.23 29.14 6.33
C PHE A 458 -12.72 29.43 7.73
N ALA A 459 -12.41 30.70 8.01
CA ALA A 459 -12.00 31.15 9.32
C ALA A 459 -13.14 31.92 9.99
N LEU A 460 -13.32 31.70 11.30
CA LEU A 460 -14.22 32.46 12.16
C LEU A 460 -13.44 33.07 13.32
N ASP A 461 -14.00 34.12 13.90
CA ASP A 461 -13.58 34.60 15.22
C ASP A 461 -14.07 33.66 16.34
N ALA A 462 -13.57 33.91 17.55
CA ALA A 462 -13.87 33.07 18.71
C ALA A 462 -15.36 33.06 19.07
N ASP A 463 -16.06 34.17 18.88
CA ASP A 463 -17.48 34.32 19.20
C ASP A 463 -18.35 33.54 18.22
N GLY A 464 -18.13 33.71 16.92
CA GLY A 464 -18.82 32.96 15.86
C GLY A 464 -18.54 31.46 15.91
N PHE A 465 -17.28 31.08 16.17
CA PHE A 465 -16.91 29.68 16.35
C PHE A 465 -17.56 29.08 17.62
N GLY A 466 -17.60 29.84 18.72
CA GLY A 466 -18.27 29.42 19.96
C GLY A 466 -19.74 29.14 19.74
N HIS A 467 -20.45 30.06 19.08
CA HIS A 467 -21.86 29.90 18.71
C HIS A 467 -22.06 28.63 17.85
N LEU A 468 -21.27 28.45 16.81
CA LEU A 468 -21.35 27.29 15.93
C LEU A 468 -21.01 25.96 16.63
N SER A 469 -20.05 25.96 17.56
CA SER A 469 -19.67 24.76 18.32
C SER A 469 -20.74 24.31 19.33
N SER A 470 -21.59 25.24 19.77
CA SER A 470 -22.72 24.95 20.66
C SER A 470 -23.89 24.27 19.95
N TYR A 471 -23.94 24.36 18.62
CA TYR A 471 -24.91 23.66 17.79
C TYR A 471 -24.60 22.16 17.79
N SER A 472 -25.32 21.40 18.62
CA SER A 472 -25.20 19.94 18.79
C SER A 472 -25.82 19.10 17.65
N GLY A 473 -26.21 19.74 16.55
CA GLY A 473 -26.74 19.05 15.38
C GLY A 473 -25.61 18.39 14.60
N SER A 474 -25.78 17.13 14.21
CA SER A 474 -24.93 16.47 13.21
C SER A 474 -24.64 17.46 12.09
N GLY A 475 -23.37 17.71 11.73
CA GLY A 475 -22.93 18.67 10.70
C GLY A 475 -23.41 18.38 9.27
N VAL A 476 -24.44 17.56 9.14
CA VAL A 476 -25.27 17.29 7.97
C VAL A 476 -26.37 18.36 7.94
N PHE A 477 -26.57 18.99 6.78
CA PHE A 477 -27.58 20.04 6.51
C PHE A 477 -27.24 21.47 6.94
N ALA A 478 -26.03 21.73 7.45
CA ALA A 478 -25.62 23.08 7.87
C ALA A 478 -25.69 24.07 6.69
N CYS A 479 -26.32 25.22 6.93
CA CYS A 479 -26.43 26.30 5.97
C CYS A 479 -25.73 27.55 6.50
N PHE A 480 -25.01 28.25 5.62
CA PHE A 480 -24.25 29.45 5.95
C PHE A 480 -24.59 30.56 4.96
N THR A 481 -24.52 31.82 5.40
CA THR A 481 -24.46 32.98 4.51
C THR A 481 -23.01 33.41 4.34
N GLU A 482 -22.62 33.85 3.15
CA GLU A 482 -21.30 34.36 2.81
C GLU A 482 -21.40 35.85 2.48
N GLY A 483 -20.75 36.66 3.31
CA GLY A 483 -20.66 38.10 3.15
C GLY A 483 -19.64 38.51 2.07
N PRO A 484 -19.55 39.82 1.74
CA PRO A 484 -18.70 40.34 0.66
C PRO A 484 -17.20 40.07 0.86
N ASN A 485 -16.77 39.81 2.10
CA ASN A 485 -15.37 39.50 2.44
C ASN A 485 -15.08 37.98 2.51
N ARG A 486 -15.99 37.12 2.04
CA ARG A 486 -15.96 35.65 2.23
C ARG A 486 -16.03 35.20 3.69
N GLU A 487 -16.49 36.08 4.57
CA GLU A 487 -16.85 35.72 5.93
C GLU A 487 -18.14 34.90 5.89
N ILE A 488 -18.17 33.79 6.63
CA ILE A 488 -19.35 32.94 6.69
C ILE A 488 -20.08 33.15 8.01
N THR A 489 -21.40 33.17 7.99
CA THR A 489 -22.23 33.19 9.19
C THR A 489 -23.20 32.01 9.15
N PHE A 490 -23.37 31.30 10.26
CA PHE A 490 -24.32 30.20 10.32
C PHE A 490 -25.76 30.73 10.21
N SER A 491 -26.58 30.13 9.35
CA SER A 491 -27.97 30.51 9.15
C SER A 491 -28.92 29.47 9.74
N GLU A 492 -29.55 29.82 10.86
CA GLU A 492 -30.58 28.99 11.48
C GLU A 492 -31.79 28.82 10.55
N HIS A 493 -32.19 29.90 9.88
CA HIS A 493 -33.34 29.92 8.99
C HIS A 493 -33.21 28.90 7.86
N TYR A 494 -32.14 28.96 7.07
CA TYR A 494 -31.95 28.03 5.96
C TYR A 494 -31.64 26.61 6.43
N THR A 495 -30.96 26.46 7.57
CA THR A 495 -30.72 25.14 8.16
C THR A 495 -32.04 24.47 8.55
N GLN A 496 -32.99 25.22 9.12
CA GLN A 496 -34.31 24.68 9.46
C GLN A 496 -35.11 24.31 8.21
N MET A 497 -35.11 25.16 7.18
CA MET A 497 -35.75 24.84 5.88
C MET A 497 -35.21 23.53 5.30
N HIS A 498 -33.89 23.33 5.33
CA HIS A 498 -33.27 22.11 4.82
C HIS A 498 -33.68 20.87 5.63
N LYS A 499 -33.72 20.98 6.97
CA LYS A 499 -34.17 19.90 7.85
C LYS A 499 -35.63 19.54 7.60
N ASP A 500 -36.51 20.54 7.51
CA ASP A 500 -37.94 20.33 7.27
C ASP A 500 -38.17 19.64 5.92
N TRP A 501 -37.43 20.07 4.89
CA TRP A 501 -37.44 19.40 3.59
C TRP A 501 -37.00 17.94 3.69
N HIS A 502 -35.87 17.66 4.34
CA HIS A 502 -35.39 16.28 4.48
C HIS A 502 -36.36 15.39 5.28
N MET A 503 -37.01 15.93 6.32
CA MET A 503 -38.04 15.23 7.09
C MET A 503 -39.33 14.99 6.30
N GLY A 504 -39.57 15.72 5.21
CA GLY A 504 -40.67 15.52 4.25
C GLY A 504 -40.58 14.24 3.41
N HIS A 505 -39.53 13.43 3.56
CA HIS A 505 -39.31 12.17 2.83
C HIS A 505 -39.34 12.31 1.29
N HIS A 506 -38.92 13.47 0.76
CA HIS A 506 -38.82 13.68 -0.68
C HIS A 506 -37.78 12.72 -1.30
N LYS A 507 -38.14 12.03 -2.40
CA LYS A 507 -37.26 11.09 -3.14
C LYS A 507 -36.80 11.70 -4.46
N GLY A 508 -35.50 11.67 -4.75
CA GLY A 508 -34.94 12.11 -6.04
C GLY A 508 -33.74 13.04 -5.89
N VAL A 509 -33.23 13.55 -7.02
CA VAL A 509 -32.25 14.63 -7.07
C VAL A 509 -33.00 15.96 -7.07
N PHE A 510 -32.66 16.86 -6.15
CA PHE A 510 -33.36 18.14 -5.98
C PHE A 510 -32.43 19.32 -6.26
N THR A 511 -33.02 20.40 -6.73
CA THR A 511 -32.33 21.67 -6.98
C THR A 511 -32.53 22.63 -5.81
N ALA A 512 -31.66 23.63 -5.71
CA ALA A 512 -31.68 24.54 -4.56
C ALA A 512 -32.94 25.42 -4.51
N ASP A 513 -33.56 25.72 -5.65
CA ASP A 513 -34.86 26.40 -5.74
C ASP A 513 -36.00 25.55 -5.14
N GLN A 514 -35.91 24.22 -5.25
CA GLN A 514 -36.93 23.32 -4.68
C GLN A 514 -36.81 23.23 -3.15
N ILE A 515 -35.60 23.29 -2.61
CA ILE A 515 -35.34 23.18 -1.16
C ILE A 515 -35.55 24.53 -0.47
N PHE A 516 -35.02 25.61 -1.06
CA PHE A 516 -34.89 26.90 -0.40
C PHE A 516 -35.71 28.02 -1.05
N GLY A 517 -36.32 27.79 -2.22
CA GLY A 517 -37.06 28.83 -2.94
C GLY A 517 -36.17 29.95 -3.50
N VAL A 518 -34.85 29.72 -3.61
CA VAL A 518 -33.89 30.70 -4.15
C VAL A 518 -33.32 30.26 -5.48
N SER A 519 -32.93 31.22 -6.32
CA SER A 519 -32.28 30.92 -7.60
C SER A 519 -30.95 30.17 -7.40
N PRO A 520 -30.60 29.18 -8.25
CA PRO A 520 -29.38 28.38 -8.11
C PRO A 520 -28.06 29.17 -8.13
N ASP A 521 -28.05 30.41 -8.61
CA ASP A 521 -26.87 31.28 -8.62
C ASP A 521 -26.64 32.02 -7.29
N VAL A 522 -27.62 31.97 -6.38
CA VAL A 522 -27.58 32.57 -5.04
C VAL A 522 -26.96 31.62 -4.02
N VAL A 523 -27.02 30.31 -4.26
CA VAL A 523 -26.60 29.30 -3.30
C VAL A 523 -25.71 28.26 -3.96
N ARG A 524 -24.58 27.96 -3.31
CA ARG A 524 -23.67 26.90 -3.75
C ARG A 524 -23.64 25.77 -2.75
N HIS A 525 -23.66 24.55 -3.27
CA HIS A 525 -23.43 23.35 -2.48
C HIS A 525 -21.93 23.11 -2.30
N VAL A 526 -21.51 22.88 -1.05
CA VAL A 526 -20.15 22.52 -0.67
C VAL A 526 -20.18 21.13 -0.05
N SER A 527 -19.65 20.15 -0.78
CA SER A 527 -19.69 18.74 -0.37
C SER A 527 -18.93 18.48 0.93
N HIS A 528 -17.85 19.22 1.19
CA HIS A 528 -17.03 19.09 2.38
C HIS A 528 -16.35 20.43 2.74
N MET A 529 -16.45 20.85 3.99
CA MET A 529 -15.76 22.05 4.48
C MET A 529 -15.33 21.96 5.94
N TYR A 530 -14.29 22.72 6.27
CA TYR A 530 -13.82 22.98 7.63
C TYR A 530 -14.00 24.44 7.99
N VAL A 531 -14.49 24.69 9.20
CA VAL A 531 -14.56 26.03 9.82
C VAL A 531 -13.55 26.08 10.96
N GLU A 532 -12.62 27.04 10.93
CA GLU A 532 -11.47 27.09 11.83
C GLU A 532 -11.45 28.35 12.72
N CYS A 533 -10.99 28.17 13.95
CA CYS A 533 -10.70 29.25 14.89
C CYS A 533 -9.55 28.83 15.81
N GLU A 534 -8.47 29.62 15.84
CA GLU A 534 -7.34 29.47 16.79
C GLU A 534 -6.85 28.02 16.99
N GLY A 535 -6.73 27.25 15.90
CA GLY A 535 -6.25 25.86 15.92
C GLY A 535 -7.33 24.79 16.17
N LYS A 536 -8.56 25.19 16.51
CA LYS A 536 -9.74 24.32 16.51
C LYS A 536 -10.39 24.31 15.14
N ALA A 537 -11.11 23.24 14.82
CA ALA A 537 -11.86 23.12 13.58
C ALA A 537 -13.17 22.34 13.81
N LEU A 538 -14.21 22.72 13.08
CA LEU A 538 -15.47 21.98 12.93
C LEU A 538 -15.58 21.48 11.49
N GLU A 539 -16.02 20.25 11.31
CA GLU A 539 -16.14 19.58 10.02
C GLU A 539 -17.61 19.47 9.63
N PHE A 540 -17.91 19.81 8.37
CA PHE A 540 -19.27 19.77 7.82
C PHE A 540 -19.29 19.04 6.47
N HIS A 541 -20.31 18.22 6.27
CA HIS A 541 -20.54 17.50 5.02
C HIS A 541 -21.85 17.95 4.38
N SER A 542 -21.79 18.23 3.08
CA SER A 542 -22.94 18.70 2.28
C SER A 542 -23.59 19.96 2.85
N ALA A 543 -22.80 21.03 2.96
CA ALA A 543 -23.26 22.34 3.43
C ALA A 543 -23.74 23.20 2.25
N TYR A 544 -24.67 24.13 2.53
CA TYR A 544 -25.09 25.15 1.56
C TYR A 544 -24.58 26.51 1.99
N ILE A 545 -24.03 27.27 1.04
CA ILE A 545 -23.53 28.61 1.28
C ILE A 545 -24.27 29.59 0.38
N PHE A 546 -24.96 30.55 0.99
CA PHE A 546 -25.79 31.56 0.33
C PHE A 546 -25.02 32.88 0.20
N ASP A 547 -24.99 33.45 -1.00
CA ASP A 547 -24.38 34.75 -1.26
C ASP A 547 -25.32 35.88 -0.80
N GLU A 548 -24.93 36.59 0.27
CA GLU A 548 -25.76 37.66 0.84
C GLU A 548 -26.03 38.79 -0.14
N SER A 549 -25.07 39.11 -1.00
CA SER A 549 -25.20 40.19 -1.99
C SER A 549 -26.29 39.89 -3.01
N LYS A 550 -26.49 38.61 -3.32
CA LYS A 550 -27.51 38.15 -4.28
C LYS A 550 -28.84 37.86 -3.61
N LEU A 551 -28.84 37.42 -2.35
CA LEU A 551 -30.06 37.29 -1.55
C LEU A 551 -30.80 38.63 -1.43
N ALA A 552 -30.07 39.72 -1.18
CA ALA A 552 -30.64 41.06 -1.11
C ALA A 552 -31.21 41.56 -2.46
N ALA A 553 -30.61 41.14 -3.58
CA ALA A 553 -31.09 41.48 -4.92
C ALA A 553 -32.32 40.66 -5.35
N ALA A 554 -32.46 39.43 -4.85
CA ALA A 554 -33.59 38.55 -5.14
C ALA A 554 -34.87 38.90 -4.35
N CYS A 555 -34.74 39.64 -3.24
CA CYS A 555 -35.85 40.12 -2.42
C CYS A 555 -35.87 41.66 -2.33
N PRO A 556 -36.39 42.38 -3.34
CA PRO A 556 -36.72 43.79 -3.16
C PRO A 556 -37.95 43.90 -2.24
N ALA A 557 -37.80 44.64 -1.15
CA ALA A 557 -38.78 44.83 -0.09
C ALA A 557 -40.23 45.03 -0.55
N SER A 558 -41.17 44.22 -0.03
CA SER A 558 -42.40 44.66 0.66
C SER A 558 -43.38 43.51 0.88
N VAL A 559 -43.53 43.06 2.13
CA VAL A 559 -44.81 42.51 2.59
C VAL A 559 -45.10 43.17 3.94
N PRO A 560 -46.24 43.86 4.11
CA PRO A 560 -46.55 44.58 5.33
C PRO A 560 -46.79 43.60 6.48
N VAL A 561 -46.37 44.00 7.67
CA VAL A 561 -46.70 43.37 8.94
C VAL A 561 -48.22 43.32 9.07
N VAL A 562 -48.82 42.15 8.83
CA VAL A 562 -50.19 41.86 9.25
C VAL A 562 -50.12 41.54 10.74
N LYS A 563 -50.55 42.50 11.57
CA LYS A 563 -51.03 42.21 12.92
C LYS A 563 -52.19 41.23 12.78
N VAL A 564 -52.00 40.00 13.23
CA VAL A 564 -53.12 39.09 13.50
C VAL A 564 -53.45 39.20 14.98
N GLU A 565 -54.58 39.86 15.23
CA GLU A 565 -55.27 39.85 16.52
C GLU A 565 -55.70 38.42 16.89
N ALA A 566 -55.65 38.12 18.19
CA ALA A 566 -56.00 36.82 18.74
C ALA A 566 -57.48 36.48 18.46
N PRO A 567 -57.81 35.23 18.07
CA PRO A 567 -59.17 34.74 18.17
C PRO A 567 -59.43 34.15 19.56
N GLU A 568 -60.61 34.50 20.05
CA GLU A 568 -61.20 34.14 21.33
C GLU A 568 -61.32 32.63 21.54
N ARG A 569 -61.33 32.27 22.83
CA ARG A 569 -61.61 30.93 23.34
C ARG A 569 -63.06 30.52 23.01
N GLY A 570 -63.19 29.40 22.32
CA GLY A 570 -64.32 28.46 22.37
C GLY A 570 -63.74 27.13 21.86
N GLY A 571 -63.93 25.95 22.42
CA GLY A 571 -64.93 25.37 23.31
C GLY A 571 -64.63 23.85 23.28
N ALA A 572 -65.08 23.13 24.30
CA ALA A 572 -64.71 21.75 24.60
C ALA A 572 -65.16 20.69 23.56
N ASN A 573 -64.45 19.54 23.56
CA ASN A 573 -64.93 18.14 23.53
C ASN A 573 -63.68 17.24 23.41
N GLU A 574 -63.28 16.45 24.42
CA GLU A 574 -63.77 15.09 24.72
C GLU A 574 -63.86 14.19 23.47
N PHE A 575 -62.76 13.55 23.09
CA PHE A 575 -62.45 12.12 23.30
C PHE A 575 -61.00 11.81 22.91
#